data_AF-A0A929VVL4-F1
#
_entry.id   AF-A0A929VVL4-F1
#
_cell.length_a   1.000
_cell.length_b   1.000
_cell.length_c   1.000
_cell.angle_alpha   90.00
_cell.angle_beta   90.00
_cell.angle_gamma   90.00
#
_symmetry.space_group_name_H-M   'P 1'
#
loop_
_entity.id
_entity.type
_entity.pdbx_description
1 polymer ?
#
loop_
_entity_poly.entity_id
_entity_poly.type
_entity_poly.pdbx_seq_one_letter_code
_entity_poly.pdbx_strand_id
1 'polypeptide(L)'
;MATTLSAWESFKSIKTRSLFKNKYLTGQGLTKPQIIEIMRKMKVYIDRIEQSTLGMRVKKAENIQSLAAIFNEIFNNEWKEYIKDNYKDIPACFQEYCNFIMLMQEYVKTYYINPAEAGNMKYPNGEFIKLDDLVSSAKVKHNHIKLSIQGATYIYSATKALAVVISYIGFDAVYAANYKVIGLKALTRHVPLGQEKKYADIGSGWFLCTLGGTMSKVRLIRILAMRFNKEIKAEMV
;
A
#
# COMPACT_ATOMS: atom_id res chain seq x y z
N MET A 1 16.21 -12.64 17.12
CA MET A 1 14.83 -12.94 17.57
C MET A 1 13.88 -12.22 16.62
N ALA A 2 13.07 -12.97 15.85
CA ALA A 2 12.02 -12.36 15.03
C ALA A 2 10.98 -11.77 16.00
N THR A 3 10.82 -10.45 16.00
CA THR A 3 9.78 -9.78 16.78
C THR A 3 8.43 -10.23 16.27
N THR A 4 7.75 -11.09 17.02
CA THR A 4 6.34 -11.43 16.78
C THR A 4 5.55 -10.12 16.81
N LEU A 5 4.92 -9.76 15.70
CA LEU A 5 4.05 -8.58 15.65
C LEU A 5 2.94 -8.75 16.70
N SER A 6 2.64 -7.68 17.46
CA SER A 6 1.51 -7.70 18.37
C SER A 6 0.19 -7.93 17.60
N ALA A 7 -0.86 -8.35 18.30
CA ALA A 7 -2.18 -8.56 17.69
C ALA A 7 -2.67 -7.30 16.95
N TRP A 8 -2.50 -6.13 17.55
CA TRP A 8 -2.88 -4.86 16.95
C TRP A 8 -2.06 -4.49 15.71
N GLU A 9 -0.74 -4.74 15.72
CA GLU A 9 0.09 -4.49 14.54
C GLU A 9 -0.19 -5.48 13.41
N SER A 10 -0.52 -6.74 13.76
CA SER A 10 -0.99 -7.75 12.81
C SER A 10 -2.31 -7.34 12.16
N PHE A 11 -3.24 -6.78 12.93
CA PHE A 11 -4.52 -6.25 12.44
C PHE A 11 -4.32 -5.03 11.52
N LYS A 12 -3.40 -4.11 11.85
CA LYS A 12 -3.13 -2.93 11.02
C LYS A 12 -2.30 -3.23 9.78
N SER A 13 -1.69 -4.41 9.70
CA SER A 13 -0.80 -4.82 8.61
C SER A 13 -1.41 -4.52 7.24
N ILE A 14 -0.72 -3.70 6.44
CA ILE A 14 -1.15 -3.38 5.07
C ILE A 14 -1.23 -4.65 4.22
N LYS A 15 -0.30 -5.59 4.46
CA LYS A 15 -0.23 -6.87 3.79
C LYS A 15 -1.49 -7.70 4.07
N THR A 16 -1.82 -7.89 5.34
CA THR A 16 -2.98 -8.69 5.75
C THR A 16 -4.28 -8.04 5.28
N ARG A 17 -4.40 -6.71 5.38
CA ARG A 17 -5.54 -5.96 4.84
C ARG A 17 -5.67 -6.06 3.32
N SER A 18 -4.56 -6.09 2.59
CA SER A 18 -4.58 -6.27 1.14
C SER A 18 -5.04 -7.66 0.75
N LEU A 19 -4.62 -8.69 1.51
CA LEU A 19 -5.04 -10.06 1.24
C LEU A 19 -6.53 -10.25 1.56
N PHE A 20 -6.99 -9.73 2.71
CA PHE A 20 -8.42 -9.69 3.05
C PHE A 20 -9.25 -9.04 1.95
N LYS A 21 -8.84 -7.85 1.51
CA LYS A 21 -9.50 -7.11 0.44
C LYS A 21 -9.58 -7.91 -0.87
N ASN A 22 -8.45 -8.46 -1.31
CA ASN A 22 -8.33 -8.98 -2.67
C ASN A 22 -8.77 -10.43 -2.82
N LYS A 23 -8.58 -11.25 -1.77
CA LYS A 23 -8.91 -12.68 -1.79
C LYS A 23 -10.17 -12.98 -0.99
N TYR A 24 -10.23 -12.54 0.26
CA TYR A 24 -11.32 -12.92 1.15
C TYR A 24 -12.65 -12.23 0.78
N LEU A 25 -12.68 -10.89 0.78
CA LEU A 25 -13.89 -10.12 0.46
C LEU A 25 -14.34 -10.32 -1.00
N THR A 26 -13.41 -10.37 -1.95
CA THR A 26 -13.72 -10.73 -3.35
C THR A 26 -14.31 -12.13 -3.43
N GLY A 27 -13.75 -13.08 -2.67
CA GLY A 27 -14.22 -14.47 -2.65
C GLY A 27 -15.63 -14.63 -2.06
N GLN A 28 -16.11 -13.66 -1.29
CA GLN A 28 -17.50 -13.60 -0.82
C GLN A 28 -18.48 -13.06 -1.88
N GLY A 29 -17.99 -12.70 -3.06
CA GLY A 29 -18.81 -12.13 -4.14
C GLY A 29 -19.09 -10.64 -3.99
N LEU A 30 -18.38 -9.93 -3.10
CA LEU A 30 -18.55 -8.48 -2.94
C LEU A 30 -18.01 -7.73 -4.17
N THR A 31 -18.77 -6.73 -4.61
CA THR A 31 -18.36 -5.86 -5.72
C THR A 31 -17.23 -4.91 -5.30
N LYS A 32 -16.43 -4.44 -6.27
CA LYS A 32 -15.35 -3.49 -6.00
C LYS A 32 -15.80 -2.24 -5.22
N PRO A 33 -16.95 -1.60 -5.52
CA PRO A 33 -17.44 -0.47 -4.73
C PRO A 33 -17.72 -0.84 -3.27
N GLN A 34 -18.39 -1.97 -3.01
CA GLN A 34 -18.66 -2.45 -1.64
C GLN A 34 -17.37 -2.71 -0.86
N ILE A 35 -16.39 -3.36 -1.50
CA ILE A 35 -15.08 -3.61 -0.90
C ILE A 35 -14.36 -2.29 -0.56
N ILE A 36 -14.38 -1.30 -1.47
CA ILE A 36 -13.76 0.01 -1.21
C ILE A 36 -14.45 0.70 -0.03
N GLU A 37 -15.78 0.62 0.04
CA GLU A 37 -16.55 1.20 1.13
C GLU A 37 -16.20 0.55 2.48
N ILE A 38 -16.21 -0.78 2.58
CA ILE A 38 -15.84 -1.53 3.79
C ILE A 38 -14.43 -1.13 4.23
N MET A 39 -13.44 -1.18 3.33
CA MET A 39 -12.05 -0.86 3.68
C MET A 39 -11.89 0.60 4.13
N ARG A 40 -12.66 1.53 3.54
CA ARG A 40 -12.68 2.95 3.96
C ARG A 40 -13.27 3.09 5.35
N LYS A 41 -14.44 2.49 5.61
CA LYS A 41 -15.09 2.55 6.92
C LYS A 41 -14.22 1.92 8.00
N MET A 42 -13.59 0.76 7.72
CA MET A 42 -12.66 0.11 8.65
C MET A 42 -11.50 1.03 9.02
N LYS A 43 -10.90 1.72 8.03
CA LYS A 43 -9.82 2.67 8.28
C LYS A 43 -10.25 3.79 9.24
N VAL A 44 -11.44 4.37 9.05
CA VAL A 44 -11.97 5.42 9.94
C VAL A 44 -12.01 4.96 11.40
N TYR A 45 -12.49 3.75 11.65
CA TYR A 45 -12.59 3.22 13.02
C TYR A 45 -11.24 2.79 13.60
N ILE A 46 -10.33 2.26 12.77
CA ILE A 46 -8.93 2.03 13.19
C ILE A 46 -8.29 3.34 13.65
N ASP A 47 -8.41 4.40 12.84
CA ASP A 47 -7.84 5.71 13.16
C ASP A 47 -8.48 6.30 14.43
N ARG A 48 -9.81 6.13 14.61
CA ARG A 48 -10.53 6.57 15.81
C ARG A 48 -10.07 5.83 17.07
N ILE A 49 -9.86 4.51 16.99
CA ILE A 49 -9.33 3.71 18.10
C ILE A 49 -7.93 4.21 18.47
N GLU A 50 -7.04 4.36 17.48
CA GLU A 50 -5.65 4.78 17.66
C GLU A 50 -5.52 6.17 18.30
N GLN A 51 -6.45 7.08 18.00
CA GLN A 51 -6.48 8.45 18.54
C GLN A 51 -7.16 8.55 19.93
N SER A 52 -7.75 7.47 20.43
CA SER A 52 -8.49 7.47 21.70
C SER A 52 -7.75 6.72 22.80
N THR A 53 -8.24 6.83 24.03
CA THR A 53 -7.75 6.04 25.18
C THR A 53 -7.91 4.53 24.96
N LEU A 54 -8.82 4.10 24.07
CA LEU A 54 -9.01 2.71 23.66
C LEU A 54 -7.80 2.14 22.92
N GLY A 55 -6.98 3.00 22.30
CA GLY A 55 -5.74 2.62 21.64
C GLY A 55 -4.79 1.85 22.57
N MET A 56 -4.77 2.18 23.87
CA MET A 56 -3.97 1.45 24.86
C MET A 56 -4.51 0.04 25.12
N ARG A 57 -5.84 -0.16 25.09
CA ARG A 57 -6.47 -1.48 25.31
C ARG A 57 -6.16 -2.42 24.16
N VAL A 58 -6.39 -1.99 22.92
CA VAL A 58 -6.11 -2.84 21.74
C VAL A 58 -4.61 -3.17 21.61
N LYS A 59 -3.71 -2.28 22.02
CA LYS A 59 -2.26 -2.52 22.05
C LYS A 59 -1.83 -3.56 23.09
N LYS A 60 -2.63 -3.79 24.14
CA LYS A 60 -2.40 -4.81 25.17
C LYS A 60 -2.96 -6.18 24.80
N ALA A 61 -3.67 -6.30 23.68
CA ALA A 61 -4.20 -7.59 23.24
C ALA A 61 -3.07 -8.58 22.96
N GLU A 62 -3.09 -9.72 23.65
CA GLU A 62 -2.06 -10.75 23.54
C GLU A 62 -2.10 -11.47 22.18
N ASN A 63 -3.31 -11.69 21.66
CA ASN A 63 -3.56 -12.40 20.42
C ASN A 63 -4.81 -11.83 19.72
N ILE A 64 -5.08 -12.30 18.50
CA ILE A 64 -6.21 -11.80 17.68
C ILE A 64 -7.57 -12.13 18.30
N GLN A 65 -7.69 -13.24 19.03
CA GLN A 65 -8.93 -13.59 19.73
C GLN A 65 -9.25 -12.60 20.85
N SER A 66 -8.23 -12.24 21.65
CA SER A 66 -8.35 -11.20 22.70
C SER A 66 -8.66 -9.84 22.08
N LEU A 67 -8.05 -9.53 20.93
CA LEU A 67 -8.34 -8.30 20.18
C LEU A 67 -9.79 -8.26 19.68
N ALA A 68 -10.32 -9.37 19.19
CA ALA A 68 -11.71 -9.49 18.77
C ALA A 68 -12.70 -9.27 19.93
N ALA A 69 -12.40 -9.82 21.12
CA ALA A 69 -13.18 -9.57 22.33
C ALA A 69 -13.20 -8.08 22.70
N ILE A 70 -12.04 -7.41 22.66
CA ILE A 70 -11.93 -5.97 22.91
C ILE A 70 -12.76 -5.17 21.90
N PHE A 71 -12.75 -5.54 20.61
CA PHE A 71 -13.60 -4.86 19.63
C PHE A 71 -15.08 -5.05 19.92
N ASN A 72 -15.51 -6.26 20.30
CA ASN A 72 -16.90 -6.51 20.68
C ASN A 72 -17.31 -5.66 21.89
N GLU A 73 -16.45 -5.50 22.90
CA GLU A 73 -16.72 -4.59 24.03
C GLU A 73 -16.83 -3.13 23.57
N ILE A 74 -15.88 -2.66 22.76
CA ILE A 74 -15.86 -1.28 22.25
C ILE A 74 -17.15 -1.00 21.46
N PHE A 75 -17.50 -1.86 20.51
CA PHE A 75 -18.62 -1.62 19.62
C PHE A 75 -19.98 -1.83 20.28
N ASN A 76 -20.12 -2.83 21.16
CA ASN A 76 -21.41 -3.17 21.76
C ASN A 76 -21.70 -2.43 23.07
N ASN A 77 -20.70 -1.83 23.70
CA ASN A 77 -20.88 -1.08 24.95
C ASN A 77 -20.56 0.40 24.76
N GLU A 78 -19.30 0.74 24.49
CA GLU A 78 -18.83 2.12 24.51
C GLU A 78 -19.32 2.94 23.32
N TRP A 79 -19.39 2.30 22.14
CA TRP A 79 -19.75 2.95 20.88
C TRP A 79 -21.13 2.58 20.36
N LYS A 80 -21.90 1.75 21.08
CA LYS A 80 -23.20 1.23 20.64
C LYS A 80 -24.13 2.32 20.10
N GLU A 81 -24.22 3.44 20.81
CA GLU A 81 -25.10 4.57 20.46
C GLU A 81 -24.40 5.62 19.58
N TYR A 82 -23.08 5.51 19.40
CA TYR A 82 -22.26 6.46 18.65
C TYR A 82 -21.89 5.97 17.24
N ILE A 83 -22.24 4.72 16.90
CA ILE A 83 -22.11 4.19 15.55
C ILE A 83 -23.27 4.74 14.71
N LYS A 84 -22.94 5.65 13.80
CA LYS A 84 -23.90 6.17 12.81
C LYS A 84 -24.51 5.03 12.00
N ASP A 85 -25.77 5.17 11.57
CA ASP A 85 -26.50 4.15 10.82
C ASP A 85 -25.72 3.60 9.62
N ASN A 86 -25.09 4.48 8.86
CA ASN A 86 -24.27 4.12 7.69
C ASN A 86 -22.98 3.33 8.02
N TYR A 87 -22.73 3.04 9.30
CA TYR A 87 -21.56 2.32 9.80
C TYR A 87 -21.94 1.13 10.70
N LYS A 88 -23.23 0.75 10.76
CA LYS A 88 -23.71 -0.40 11.56
C LYS A 88 -23.11 -1.75 11.14
N ASP A 89 -22.58 -1.83 9.93
CA ASP A 89 -21.85 -2.97 9.38
C ASP A 89 -20.44 -3.14 9.99
N ILE A 90 -19.88 -2.10 10.59
CA ILE A 90 -18.48 -2.10 11.04
C ILE A 90 -18.12 -3.14 12.10
N PRO A 91 -18.93 -3.34 13.16
CA PRO A 91 -18.61 -4.36 14.17
C PRO A 91 -18.47 -5.75 13.54
N ALA A 92 -19.39 -6.10 12.63
CA ALA A 92 -19.33 -7.36 11.89
C ALA A 92 -18.08 -7.43 10.99
N CYS A 93 -17.74 -6.37 10.26
CA CYS A 93 -16.53 -6.32 9.44
C CYS A 93 -15.24 -6.48 10.27
N PHE A 94 -15.16 -5.90 11.47
CA PHE A 94 -14.00 -6.07 12.36
C PHE A 94 -13.88 -7.52 12.84
N GLN A 95 -14.98 -8.13 13.25
CA GLN A 95 -15.01 -9.53 13.67
C GLN A 95 -14.62 -10.46 12.53
N GLU A 96 -15.18 -10.27 11.35
CA GLU A 96 -14.87 -11.03 10.15
C GLU A 96 -13.39 -10.89 9.77
N TYR A 97 -12.83 -9.69 9.88
CA TYR A 97 -11.42 -9.49 9.63
C TYR A 97 -10.53 -10.18 10.68
N CYS A 98 -10.90 -10.18 11.96
CA CYS A 98 -10.21 -10.98 12.98
C CYS A 98 -10.25 -12.48 12.63
N ASN A 99 -11.40 -13.01 12.24
CA ASN A 99 -11.55 -14.41 11.82
C ASN A 99 -10.65 -14.72 10.62
N PHE A 100 -10.56 -13.80 9.66
CA PHE A 100 -9.64 -13.94 8.54
C PHE A 100 -8.16 -13.98 8.98
N ILE A 101 -7.74 -13.12 9.91
CA ILE A 101 -6.36 -13.14 10.40
C ILE A 101 -6.07 -14.47 11.11
N MET A 102 -7.00 -14.95 11.93
CA MET A 102 -6.88 -16.25 12.59
C MET A 102 -6.78 -17.40 11.58
N LEU A 103 -7.57 -17.38 10.51
CA LEU A 103 -7.47 -18.34 9.40
C LEU A 103 -6.07 -18.32 8.76
N MET A 104 -5.48 -17.14 8.54
CA MET A 104 -4.12 -17.04 7.99
C MET A 104 -3.05 -17.53 8.97
N GLN A 105 -3.22 -17.27 10.27
CA GLN A 105 -2.32 -17.77 11.32
C GLN A 105 -2.37 -19.30 11.40
N GLU A 106 -3.57 -19.87 11.34
CA GLU A 106 -3.77 -21.32 11.33
C GLU A 106 -3.17 -21.94 10.07
N TYR A 107 -3.38 -21.34 8.89
CA TYR A 107 -2.74 -21.80 7.66
C TYR A 107 -1.22 -21.86 7.78
N VAL A 108 -0.59 -20.80 8.30
CA VAL A 108 0.88 -20.77 8.47
C VAL A 108 1.32 -21.86 9.42
N LYS A 109 0.65 -21.99 10.57
CA LYS A 109 0.96 -23.00 11.58
C LYS A 109 0.83 -24.41 10.99
N THR A 110 -0.28 -24.71 10.32
CA THR A 110 -0.52 -26.01 9.67
C THR A 110 0.47 -26.24 8.54
N TYR A 111 0.84 -25.23 7.75
CA TYR A 111 1.80 -25.39 6.67
C TYR A 111 3.17 -25.88 7.16
N TYR A 112 3.62 -25.41 8.34
CA TYR A 112 4.87 -25.87 8.94
C TYR A 112 4.82 -27.30 9.50
N ILE A 113 3.64 -27.79 9.88
CA ILE A 113 3.45 -29.11 10.50
C ILE A 113 3.07 -30.16 9.45
N ASN A 114 2.13 -29.81 8.58
CA ASN A 114 1.52 -30.66 7.57
C ASN A 114 1.15 -29.84 6.30
N PRO A 115 2.09 -29.67 5.35
CA PRO A 115 1.86 -28.90 4.13
C PRO A 115 0.69 -29.39 3.29
N ALA A 116 0.42 -30.70 3.29
CA ALA A 116 -0.68 -31.30 2.52
C ALA A 116 -2.04 -30.87 3.07
N GLU A 117 -2.18 -30.85 4.40
CA GLU A 117 -3.39 -30.39 5.07
C GLU A 117 -3.59 -28.87 4.92
N ALA A 118 -2.52 -28.09 5.06
CA ALA A 118 -2.58 -26.64 4.79
C ALA A 118 -3.03 -26.35 3.36
N GLY A 119 -2.57 -27.16 2.39
CA GLY A 119 -3.00 -27.07 0.98
C GLY A 119 -4.50 -27.29 0.75
N ASN A 120 -5.23 -27.86 1.71
CA ASN A 120 -6.67 -28.07 1.63
C ASN A 120 -7.49 -26.89 2.20
N MET A 121 -6.86 -25.93 2.88
CA MET A 121 -7.56 -24.77 3.42
C MET A 121 -7.98 -23.81 2.32
N LYS A 122 -9.17 -23.23 2.46
CA LYS A 122 -9.83 -22.47 1.38
C LYS A 122 -10.28 -21.08 1.82
N TYR A 123 -10.32 -20.16 0.85
CA TYR A 123 -11.06 -18.92 0.94
C TYR A 123 -12.57 -19.17 0.80
N PRO A 124 -13.43 -18.16 1.06
CA PRO A 124 -14.88 -18.30 0.96
C PRO A 124 -15.42 -18.74 -0.42
N ASN A 125 -14.70 -18.42 -1.51
CA ASN A 125 -15.03 -18.86 -2.87
C ASN A 125 -14.61 -20.32 -3.17
N GLY A 126 -14.03 -21.03 -2.21
CA GLY A 126 -13.52 -22.39 -2.39
C GLY A 126 -12.12 -22.47 -3.03
N GLU A 127 -11.49 -21.35 -3.39
CA GLU A 127 -10.09 -21.34 -3.84
C GLU A 127 -9.16 -21.73 -2.69
N PHE A 128 -8.15 -22.54 -2.99
CA PHE A 128 -7.13 -22.92 -2.01
C PHE A 128 -6.24 -21.74 -1.63
N ILE A 129 -5.91 -21.65 -0.35
CA ILE A 129 -4.94 -20.70 0.19
C ILE A 129 -3.54 -21.18 -0.21
N LYS A 130 -2.75 -20.28 -0.80
CA LYS A 130 -1.37 -20.59 -1.22
C LYS A 130 -0.36 -19.85 -0.34
N LEU A 131 0.80 -20.47 -0.10
CA LEU A 131 1.90 -19.79 0.60
C LEU A 131 2.28 -18.50 -0.15
N ASP A 132 2.23 -18.54 -1.48
CA ASP A 132 2.45 -17.37 -2.32
C ASP A 132 1.48 -16.23 -2.02
N ASP A 133 0.24 -16.47 -1.61
CA ASP A 133 -0.67 -15.38 -1.21
C ASP A 133 -0.16 -14.63 0.03
N LEU A 134 0.53 -15.34 0.92
CA LEU A 134 1.16 -14.79 2.11
C LEU A 134 2.54 -14.21 1.81
N VAL A 135 3.27 -14.69 0.80
CA VAL A 135 4.62 -14.20 0.49
C VAL A 135 4.57 -13.04 -0.52
N SER A 136 3.66 -13.09 -1.51
CA SER A 136 3.46 -12.10 -2.61
C SER A 136 3.10 -10.67 -2.17
N SER A 137 3.01 -10.45 -0.86
CA SER A 137 3.09 -9.14 -0.21
C SER A 137 4.39 -8.36 -0.41
N ALA A 138 5.47 -9.03 -0.82
CA ALA A 138 6.44 -8.36 -1.65
C ALA A 138 5.72 -8.13 -2.99
N LYS A 139 4.84 -7.11 -3.05
CA LYS A 139 4.79 -6.32 -4.27
C LYS A 139 6.25 -6.13 -4.59
N VAL A 140 6.73 -6.71 -5.69
CA VAL A 140 7.92 -6.19 -6.35
C VAL A 140 7.65 -4.70 -6.30
N LYS A 141 8.33 -3.98 -5.41
CA LYS A 141 8.28 -2.53 -5.47
C LYS A 141 8.89 -2.37 -6.83
N HIS A 142 8.08 -2.12 -7.85
CA HIS A 142 8.60 -1.67 -9.12
C HIS A 142 9.11 -0.27 -8.80
N ASN A 143 10.20 -0.19 -8.04
CA ASN A 143 10.92 1.00 -7.68
C ASN A 143 11.97 1.29 -8.74
N HIS A 144 12.08 0.40 -9.74
CA HIS A 144 12.92 0.56 -10.88
C HIS A 144 12.08 0.75 -12.15
N ILE A 145 12.70 1.40 -13.12
CA ILE A 145 12.17 1.64 -14.44
C ILE A 145 13.22 1.12 -15.40
N LYS A 146 12.80 0.22 -16.29
CA LYS A 146 13.56 -0.16 -17.46
C LYS A 146 13.37 0.95 -18.48
N LEU A 147 14.46 1.63 -18.79
CA LEU A 147 14.51 2.79 -19.65
C LEU A 147 15.29 2.42 -20.92
N SER A 148 14.68 2.62 -22.08
CA SER A 148 15.35 2.48 -23.37
C SER A 148 15.45 3.84 -24.05
N ILE A 149 16.66 4.29 -24.33
CA ILE A 149 16.97 5.54 -25.04
C ILE A 149 17.92 5.19 -26.18
N GLN A 150 17.57 5.55 -27.42
CA GLN A 150 18.40 5.31 -28.62
C GLN A 150 18.91 3.86 -28.74
N GLY A 151 18.05 2.88 -28.46
CA GLY A 151 18.37 1.45 -28.54
C GLY A 151 19.11 0.87 -27.32
N ALA A 152 19.75 1.69 -26.48
CA ALA A 152 20.38 1.22 -25.24
C ALA A 152 19.34 1.11 -24.13
N THR A 153 19.41 0.03 -23.33
CA THR A 153 18.43 -0.26 -22.27
C THR A 153 19.10 -0.47 -20.93
N TYR A 154 18.63 0.25 -19.92
CA TYR A 154 19.15 0.19 -18.56
C TYR A 154 18.02 0.19 -17.52
N ILE A 155 18.31 -0.34 -16.34
CA ILE A 155 17.37 -0.37 -15.22
C ILE A 155 17.86 0.63 -14.18
N TYR A 156 17.01 1.59 -13.82
CA TYR A 156 17.32 2.61 -12.82
C TYR A 156 16.23 2.67 -11.77
N SER A 157 16.56 3.14 -10.57
CA SER A 157 15.53 3.53 -9.60
C SER A 157 14.63 4.62 -10.20
N ALA A 158 13.37 4.70 -9.79
CA ALA A 158 12.36 5.51 -10.47
C ALA A 158 12.74 7.00 -10.55
N THR A 159 13.29 7.56 -9.47
CA THR A 159 13.78 8.95 -9.44
C THR A 159 15.00 9.13 -10.33
N LYS A 160 15.94 8.16 -10.34
CA LYS A 160 17.13 8.22 -11.18
C LYS A 160 16.78 8.09 -12.65
N ALA A 161 15.84 7.22 -13.02
CA ALA A 161 15.34 7.09 -14.39
C ALA A 161 14.78 8.42 -14.91
N LEU A 162 13.96 9.10 -14.09
CA LEU A 162 13.43 10.41 -14.43
C LEU A 162 14.55 11.45 -14.57
N ALA A 163 15.54 11.47 -13.67
CA ALA A 163 16.70 12.35 -13.77
C ALA A 163 17.50 12.11 -15.07
N VAL A 164 17.73 10.86 -15.46
CA VAL A 164 18.41 10.49 -16.71
C VAL A 164 17.65 11.02 -17.93
N VAL A 165 16.32 10.84 -17.97
CA VAL A 165 15.48 11.36 -19.05
C VAL A 165 15.52 12.89 -19.12
N ILE A 166 15.42 13.56 -17.97
CA ILE A 166 15.51 15.02 -17.90
C ILE A 166 16.88 15.50 -18.39
N SER A 167 17.96 14.84 -17.97
CA SER A 167 19.31 15.16 -18.43
C SER A 167 19.48 14.95 -19.94
N TYR A 168 18.88 13.88 -20.49
CA TYR A 168 18.93 13.57 -21.92
C TYR A 168 18.13 14.58 -22.77
N ILE A 169 17.01 15.09 -22.26
CA ILE A 169 16.21 16.12 -22.93
C ILE A 169 16.84 17.51 -22.77
N GLY A 170 17.40 17.80 -21.60
CA GLY A 170 17.92 19.10 -21.20
C GLY A 170 17.14 19.70 -20.02
N PHE A 171 17.85 20.05 -18.95
CA PHE A 171 17.25 20.55 -17.71
C PHE A 171 16.43 21.82 -17.92
N ASP A 172 16.95 22.82 -18.63
CA ASP A 172 16.25 24.09 -18.85
C ASP A 172 14.97 23.93 -19.67
N ALA A 173 14.99 23.08 -20.69
CA ALA A 173 13.82 22.78 -21.52
C ALA A 173 12.69 22.14 -20.69
N VAL A 174 13.04 21.16 -19.85
CA VAL A 174 12.07 20.51 -18.96
C VAL A 174 11.59 21.47 -17.87
N TYR A 175 12.47 22.33 -17.34
CA TYR A 175 12.09 23.34 -16.35
C TYR A 175 11.08 24.34 -16.92
N ALA A 176 11.33 24.86 -18.12
CA ALA A 176 10.44 25.78 -18.82
C ALA A 176 9.07 25.15 -19.12
N ALA A 177 9.03 23.83 -19.37
CA ALA A 177 7.79 23.09 -19.55
C ALA A 177 6.92 22.99 -18.28
N ASN A 178 7.48 23.30 -17.10
CA ASN A 178 6.79 23.50 -15.82
C ASN A 178 5.89 22.33 -15.37
N TYR A 179 6.33 21.10 -15.59
CA TYR A 179 5.59 19.91 -15.15
C TYR A 179 5.52 19.77 -13.63
N LYS A 180 4.46 19.15 -13.14
CA LYS A 180 4.23 18.91 -11.72
C LYS A 180 4.10 17.43 -11.39
N VAL A 181 4.61 17.05 -10.22
CA VAL A 181 4.45 15.73 -9.59
C VAL A 181 3.76 15.95 -8.24
N ILE A 182 2.53 15.44 -8.10
CA ILE A 182 1.68 15.64 -6.91
C ILE A 182 1.62 17.13 -6.52
N GLY A 183 1.28 17.99 -7.49
CA GLY A 183 1.12 19.43 -7.27
C GLY A 183 2.42 20.23 -7.11
N LEU A 184 3.57 19.59 -6.91
CA LEU A 184 4.88 20.25 -6.81
C LEU A 184 5.61 20.27 -8.14
N LYS A 185 6.41 21.31 -8.42
CA LYS A 185 7.22 21.35 -9.65
C LYS A 185 8.14 20.14 -9.70
N ALA A 186 8.18 19.45 -10.84
CA ALA A 186 9.01 18.27 -11.05
C ALA A 186 10.50 18.62 -10.92
N LEU A 187 10.92 19.76 -11.47
CA LEU A 187 12.30 20.23 -11.48
C LEU A 187 12.36 21.67 -10.96
N THR A 188 13.34 21.99 -10.11
CA THR A 188 13.55 23.35 -9.58
C THR A 188 15.03 23.64 -9.36
N ARG A 189 15.42 24.92 -9.37
CA ARG A 189 16.76 25.40 -8.95
C ARG A 189 16.82 25.75 -7.47
N HIS A 190 15.68 26.13 -6.89
CA HIS A 190 15.56 26.48 -5.49
C HIS A 190 14.47 25.62 -4.83
N VAL A 191 14.83 24.91 -3.77
CA VAL A 191 13.89 24.13 -2.98
C VAL A 191 13.18 25.06 -2.00
N PRO A 192 11.83 25.11 -2.00
CA PRO A 192 11.10 25.92 -1.05
C PRO A 192 11.36 25.48 0.40
N LEU A 193 11.43 26.45 1.32
CA LEU A 193 11.56 26.21 2.76
C LEU A 193 10.47 25.23 3.25
N GLY A 194 10.89 24.20 4.00
CA GLY A 194 10.02 23.14 4.53
C GLY A 194 9.70 22.02 3.53
N GLN A 195 10.31 22.02 2.35
CA GLN A 195 10.16 20.97 1.33
C GLN A 195 11.47 20.24 0.99
N GLU A 196 12.51 20.42 1.78
CA GLU A 196 13.85 19.88 1.57
C GLU A 196 13.83 18.35 1.42
N LYS A 197 13.01 17.66 2.22
CA LYS A 197 12.85 16.20 2.15
C LYS A 197 12.09 15.70 0.91
N LYS A 198 11.44 16.59 0.16
CA LYS A 198 10.60 16.28 -1.02
C LYS A 198 11.34 16.44 -2.34
N TYR A 199 12.58 16.91 -2.29
CA TYR A 199 13.43 17.15 -3.45
C TYR A 199 14.78 16.44 -3.25
N ALA A 200 15.36 15.95 -4.34
CA ALA A 200 16.70 15.37 -4.36
C ALA A 200 17.58 16.18 -5.31
N ASP A 201 18.80 16.50 -4.88
CA ASP A 201 19.82 17.06 -5.75
C ASP A 201 20.17 16.05 -6.84
N ILE A 202 20.12 16.50 -8.09
CA ILE A 202 20.47 15.69 -9.27
C ILE A 202 21.70 16.23 -10.00
N GLY A 203 22.41 17.18 -9.39
CA GLY A 203 23.61 17.83 -9.91
C GLY A 203 23.31 19.15 -10.63
N SER A 204 24.37 19.93 -10.89
CA SER A 204 24.33 21.20 -11.64
C SER A 204 23.35 22.24 -11.08
N GLY A 205 23.13 22.24 -9.76
CA GLY A 205 22.22 23.17 -9.08
C GLY A 205 20.73 22.86 -9.31
N TRP A 206 20.40 21.66 -9.76
CA TRP A 206 19.02 21.23 -10.01
C TRP A 206 18.53 20.23 -8.97
N PHE A 207 17.25 20.38 -8.64
CA PHE A 207 16.56 19.54 -7.67
C PHE A 207 15.32 18.92 -8.29
N LEU A 208 15.18 17.60 -8.12
CA LEU A 208 14.07 16.80 -8.63
C LEU A 208 13.09 16.42 -7.53
N CYS A 209 11.80 16.61 -7.77
CA CYS A 209 10.75 16.17 -6.85
C CYS A 209 10.78 14.65 -6.68
N THR A 210 10.96 14.19 -5.44
CA THR A 210 11.02 12.75 -5.11
C THR A 210 9.65 12.13 -4.89
N LEU A 211 8.61 12.97 -4.73
CA LEU A 211 7.24 12.51 -4.53
C LEU A 211 6.70 11.71 -5.72
N GLY A 212 5.60 11.01 -5.50
CA GLY A 212 4.97 10.16 -6.50
C GLY A 212 5.61 8.78 -6.62
N GLY A 213 4.77 7.76 -6.82
CA GLY A 213 5.24 6.40 -7.06
C GLY A 213 5.87 6.24 -8.45
N THR A 214 6.45 5.08 -8.71
CA THR A 214 7.09 4.75 -9.99
C THR A 214 6.16 4.92 -11.18
N MET A 215 4.88 4.54 -11.06
CA MET A 215 3.90 4.74 -12.12
C MET A 215 3.71 6.22 -12.49
N SER A 216 3.68 7.12 -11.50
CA SER A 216 3.61 8.56 -11.76
C SER A 216 4.86 9.05 -12.50
N LYS A 217 6.03 8.52 -12.16
CA LYS A 217 7.30 8.85 -12.83
C LYS A 217 7.39 8.28 -14.26
N VAL A 218 6.94 7.05 -14.50
CA VAL A 218 6.82 6.47 -15.85
C VAL A 218 5.87 7.29 -16.73
N ARG A 219 4.73 7.72 -16.20
CA ARG A 219 3.80 8.60 -16.92
C ARG A 219 4.47 9.93 -17.31
N LEU A 220 5.19 10.55 -16.38
CA LEU A 220 5.91 11.79 -16.66
C LEU A 220 6.99 11.58 -17.73
N ILE A 221 7.76 10.50 -17.66
CA ILE A 221 8.76 10.15 -18.68
C ILE A 221 8.11 10.04 -20.06
N ARG A 222 6.97 9.35 -20.18
CA ARG A 222 6.25 9.21 -21.46
C ARG A 222 5.75 10.56 -21.99
N ILE A 223 5.23 11.42 -21.11
CA ILE A 223 4.79 12.78 -21.48
C ILE A 223 5.98 13.61 -21.99
N LEU A 224 7.13 13.56 -21.31
CA LEU A 224 8.34 14.25 -21.72
C LEU A 224 8.85 13.73 -23.07
N ALA A 225 8.90 12.40 -23.24
CA ALA A 225 9.30 11.77 -24.50
C ALA A 225 8.45 12.25 -25.68
N MET A 226 7.12 12.24 -25.51
CA MET A 226 6.19 12.73 -26.53
C MET A 226 6.36 14.23 -26.81
N ARG A 227 6.42 15.06 -25.77
CA ARG A 227 6.51 16.52 -25.94
C ARG A 227 7.79 16.96 -26.65
N PHE A 228 8.91 16.32 -26.35
CA PHE A 228 10.21 16.67 -26.91
C PHE A 228 10.59 15.80 -28.12
N ASN A 229 9.64 15.03 -28.65
CA ASN A 229 9.80 14.13 -29.78
C ASN A 229 11.06 13.25 -29.68
N LYS A 230 11.25 12.62 -28.51
CA LYS A 230 12.39 11.74 -28.22
C LYS A 230 11.95 10.29 -28.18
N GLU A 231 12.74 9.42 -28.80
CA GLU A 231 12.55 7.97 -28.73
C GLU A 231 12.98 7.41 -27.37
N ILE A 232 12.07 7.49 -26.40
CA ILE A 232 12.27 7.01 -25.04
C ILE A 232 11.15 6.02 -24.70
N LYS A 233 11.52 4.79 -24.31
CA LYS A 233 10.58 3.81 -23.77
C LYS A 233 10.83 3.63 -22.28
N ALA A 234 9.75 3.52 -21.50
CA ALA A 234 9.80 3.36 -20.06
C ALA A 234 8.77 2.34 -19.58
N GLU A 235 9.26 1.33 -18.87
CA GLU A 235 8.49 0.20 -18.35
C GLU A 235 8.82 0.00 -16.86
N MET A 236 7.80 -0.31 -16.06
CA MET A 236 7.99 -0.63 -14.65
C MET A 236 8.55 -2.04 -14.51
N VAL A 237 9.60 -2.20 -13.70
CA VAL A 237 10.23 -3.48 -13.38
C VAL A 237 10.51 -3.58 -11.89
#